data_AF-A0AAX0IYA8-F1
#
_entry.id   AF-A0AAX0IYA8-F1
#
_cell.length_a   1.000
_cell.length_b   1.000
_cell.length_c   1.000
_cell.angle_alpha   90.00
_cell.angle_beta   90.00
_cell.angle_gamma   90.00
#
_symmetry.space_group_name_H-M   'P 1'
#
loop_
_entity.id
_entity.type
_entity.pdbx_description
1 polymer ?
#
loop_
_entity_poly.entity_id
_entity_poly.type
_entity_poly.pdbx_seq_one_letter_code
_entity_poly.pdbx_strand_id
1 'polypeptide(L)'
;MVFMRHHLSPLFIAVSCLSVMITGCTIGDVDGETTSRTTLRQPSPTLAQQPPAPASVPDSNATGLPSDLAAALESIVTDTQNELGGAVGIAIAGPEGVLTAGTQAGVPAWSTIKVPISIAALRANPGNDVLMRQAITVSDNDAARALWDSLGSPREKWGLS
;
A
#
# COMPACT_ATOMS: atom_id res chain seq x y z
N MET A 1 45.42 -13.11 38.02
CA MET A 1 44.18 -12.38 37.65
C MET A 1 43.08 -13.42 37.56
N VAL A 2 42.12 -13.38 38.50
CA VAL A 2 41.13 -14.45 38.74
C VAL A 2 40.02 -14.34 37.70
N PHE A 3 39.79 -15.40 36.91
CA PHE A 3 38.60 -15.56 36.08
C PHE A 3 37.56 -16.33 36.91
N MET A 4 36.49 -15.64 37.30
CA MET A 4 35.41 -16.16 38.14
C MET A 4 34.50 -17.10 37.32
N ARG A 5 34.10 -18.20 37.96
CA ARG A 5 33.38 -19.35 37.39
C ARG A 5 31.91 -19.05 37.06
N HIS A 6 31.41 -19.82 36.11
CA HIS A 6 30.02 -19.99 35.67
C HIS A 6 28.98 -20.18 36.78
N HIS A 7 27.77 -19.66 36.55
CA HIS A 7 26.52 -20.26 37.03
C HIS A 7 25.43 -20.27 35.94
N LEU A 8 25.00 -21.49 35.60
CA LEU A 8 23.72 -21.94 35.02
C LEU A 8 22.51 -21.29 35.74
N SER A 9 21.26 -21.11 35.27
CA SER A 9 20.41 -21.76 34.25
C SER A 9 19.02 -21.02 34.21
N PRO A 10 18.04 -21.43 33.35
CA PRO A 10 16.94 -20.58 32.84
C PRO A 10 15.63 -20.63 33.66
N LEU A 11 14.76 -19.61 33.52
CA LEU A 11 13.43 -19.59 34.13
C LEU A 11 12.30 -19.46 33.10
N PHE A 12 11.72 -20.62 32.80
CA PHE A 12 10.30 -20.97 32.56
C PHE A 12 9.32 -19.97 31.92
N ILE A 13 8.86 -20.39 30.74
CA ILE A 13 7.61 -20.03 30.06
C ILE A 13 6.41 -20.40 30.94
N ALA A 14 5.47 -19.48 31.14
CA ALA A 14 4.15 -19.76 31.72
C ALA A 14 3.05 -19.39 30.71
N VAL A 15 2.54 -20.41 30.01
CA VAL A 15 1.31 -20.38 29.23
C VAL A 15 0.14 -20.50 30.20
N SER A 16 -0.74 -19.50 30.26
CA SER A 16 -1.96 -19.56 31.07
C SER A 16 -3.15 -19.93 30.18
N CYS A 17 -3.47 -21.22 30.15
CA CYS A 17 -4.76 -21.73 29.67
C CYS A 17 -5.83 -21.49 30.75
N LEU A 18 -6.91 -20.78 30.42
CA LEU A 18 -8.13 -20.79 31.22
C LEU A 18 -9.28 -21.28 30.36
N SER A 19 -9.89 -22.39 30.78
CA SER A 19 -10.97 -23.08 30.06
C SER A 19 -12.13 -23.37 31.01
N VAL A 20 -13.31 -22.89 30.60
CA VAL A 20 -14.65 -23.53 30.65
C VAL A 20 -15.36 -23.57 32.04
N MET A 21 -16.63 -23.15 32.18
CA MET A 21 -17.84 -23.99 32.00
C MET A 21 -19.15 -23.20 31.74
N ILE A 22 -20.10 -23.92 31.15
CA ILE A 22 -21.34 -23.58 30.44
C ILE A 22 -22.54 -23.40 31.38
N THR A 23 -23.52 -22.56 31.00
CA THR A 23 -24.93 -22.67 31.44
C THR A 23 -25.89 -22.16 30.34
N GLY A 24 -26.72 -23.05 29.77
CA GLY A 24 -27.91 -22.74 28.95
C GLY A 24 -29.09 -22.28 29.82
N CYS A 25 -30.25 -21.78 29.36
CA CYS A 25 -31.15 -22.11 28.24
C CYS A 25 -31.88 -20.80 27.79
N THR A 26 -32.67 -20.65 26.71
CA THR A 26 -33.72 -21.54 26.19
C THR A 26 -34.12 -21.21 24.75
N ILE A 27 -34.44 -22.28 24.03
CA ILE A 27 -35.27 -22.50 22.84
C ILE A 27 -36.10 -21.31 22.33
N GLY A 28 -35.81 -20.92 21.09
CA GLY A 28 -36.77 -20.45 20.10
C GLY A 28 -36.54 -21.27 18.84
N ASP A 29 -37.36 -22.30 18.66
CA ASP A 29 -37.41 -23.12 17.45
C ASP A 29 -38.34 -22.41 16.46
N VAL A 30 -37.78 -21.92 15.36
CA VAL A 30 -38.53 -21.65 14.12
C VAL A 30 -37.65 -22.06 12.95
N ASP A 31 -38.23 -22.94 12.15
CA ASP A 31 -37.64 -23.67 11.05
C ASP A 31 -37.05 -22.77 9.94
N GLY A 32 -35.98 -23.27 9.33
CA GLY A 32 -35.76 -23.12 7.89
C GLY A 32 -35.04 -21.86 7.41
N GLU A 33 -33.71 -21.88 7.44
CA GLU A 33 -32.89 -21.84 6.22
C GLU A 33 -31.40 -21.86 6.60
N THR A 34 -30.64 -22.64 5.85
CA THR A 34 -29.18 -22.78 5.91
C THR A 34 -28.51 -21.41 5.92
N THR A 35 -28.21 -20.88 7.11
CA THR A 35 -27.33 -19.73 7.29
C THR A 35 -25.91 -20.20 6.96
N SER A 36 -25.55 -20.03 5.69
CA SER A 36 -24.16 -20.08 5.27
C SER A 36 -23.40 -19.04 6.08
N ARG A 37 -22.55 -19.52 6.99
CA ARG A 37 -21.56 -18.70 7.67
C ARG A 37 -20.61 -18.20 6.59
N THR A 38 -20.91 -17.04 6.00
CA THR A 38 -20.02 -16.32 5.11
C THR A 38 -18.84 -15.85 5.96
N THR A 39 -17.81 -16.70 6.02
CA THR A 39 -16.46 -16.26 6.31
C THR A 39 -16.15 -15.20 5.25
N LEU A 40 -16.14 -13.92 5.63
CA LEU A 40 -15.58 -12.89 4.78
C LEU A 40 -14.10 -13.24 4.61
N ARG A 41 -13.82 -13.96 3.52
CA ARG A 41 -12.48 -14.12 2.97
C ARG A 41 -12.00 -12.69 2.73
N GLN A 42 -11.16 -12.17 3.61
CA GLN A 42 -10.42 -10.95 3.33
C GLN A 42 -9.64 -11.26 2.05
N PRO A 43 -9.94 -10.60 0.91
CA PRO A 43 -9.16 -10.83 -0.28
C PRO A 43 -7.72 -10.41 0.05
N SER A 44 -6.77 -11.33 -0.13
CA SER A 44 -5.39 -10.94 -0.41
C SER A 44 -5.45 -9.84 -1.47
N PRO A 45 -4.57 -8.82 -1.43
CA PRO A 45 -4.52 -7.85 -2.52
C PRO A 45 -4.19 -8.63 -3.79
N THR A 46 -5.23 -8.97 -4.56
CA THR A 46 -5.08 -9.34 -5.95
C THR A 46 -4.35 -8.18 -6.56
N LEU A 47 -3.15 -8.42 -7.10
CA LEU A 47 -2.53 -7.51 -8.04
C LEU A 47 -3.62 -7.12 -9.01
N ALA A 48 -4.19 -5.92 -8.86
CA ALA A 48 -5.15 -5.40 -9.81
C ALA A 48 -4.49 -5.57 -11.17
N GLN A 49 -5.19 -6.20 -12.12
CA GLN A 49 -4.72 -6.26 -13.49
C GLN A 49 -4.29 -4.85 -13.85
N GLN A 50 -2.98 -4.70 -14.05
CA GLN A 50 -2.37 -3.43 -14.33
C GLN A 50 -3.12 -2.88 -15.55
N PRO A 51 -3.77 -1.70 -15.45
CA PRO A 51 -4.23 -0.99 -16.62
C PRO A 51 -3.07 -0.98 -17.63
N PRO A 52 -3.32 -1.05 -18.95
CA PRO A 52 -2.24 -1.02 -19.93
C PRO A 52 -1.29 0.09 -19.52
N ALA A 53 -0.02 -0.28 -19.29
CA ALA A 53 0.99 0.68 -18.90
C ALA A 53 0.84 1.88 -19.84
N PRO A 54 0.74 3.13 -19.33
CA PRO A 54 0.88 4.27 -20.21
C PRO A 54 2.11 4.01 -21.08
N ALA A 55 1.92 4.12 -22.39
CA ALA A 55 2.91 3.76 -23.41
C ALA A 55 4.30 4.12 -22.90
N SER A 56 5.22 3.14 -22.94
CA SER A 56 6.60 3.29 -22.49
C SER A 56 7.05 4.70 -22.82
N VAL A 57 7.20 5.53 -21.79
CA VAL A 57 7.85 6.83 -21.96
C VAL A 57 9.15 6.47 -22.66
N PRO A 58 9.47 7.08 -23.82
CA PRO A 58 10.70 6.73 -24.53
C PRO A 58 11.81 6.74 -23.51
N ASP A 59 12.71 5.75 -23.54
CA ASP A 59 13.95 5.73 -22.77
C ASP A 59 14.64 7.06 -22.99
N SER A 60 14.29 8.03 -22.16
CA SER A 60 14.84 9.36 -22.15
C SER A 60 16.03 9.20 -21.25
N ASN A 61 17.01 8.46 -21.77
CA ASN A 61 18.37 8.63 -21.32
C ASN A 61 18.62 10.12 -21.51
N ALA A 62 18.54 10.84 -20.40
CA ALA A 62 18.50 12.27 -20.40
C ALA A 62 19.80 12.79 -21.00
N THR A 63 19.75 13.23 -22.24
CA THR A 63 20.91 13.67 -23.01
C THR A 63 21.48 15.02 -22.52
N GLY A 64 21.13 15.45 -21.31
CA GLY A 64 21.51 16.71 -20.70
C GLY A 64 21.53 16.74 -19.16
N LEU A 65 21.29 15.62 -18.47
CA LEU A 65 21.37 15.60 -17.00
C LEU A 65 22.80 15.31 -16.52
N PRO A 66 23.24 15.89 -15.37
CA PRO A 66 24.56 15.64 -14.83
C PRO A 66 24.79 14.16 -14.54
N SER A 67 25.82 13.56 -15.15
CA SER A 67 26.23 12.16 -14.93
C SER A 67 26.45 11.82 -13.46
N ASP A 68 26.90 12.81 -12.69
CA ASP A 68 27.22 12.66 -11.27
C ASP A 68 25.97 12.41 -10.43
N LEU A 69 24.83 13.03 -10.80
CA LEU A 69 23.56 12.79 -10.11
C LEU A 69 23.04 11.37 -10.39
N ALA A 70 23.13 10.92 -11.64
CA ALA A 70 22.73 9.57 -12.02
C ALA A 70 23.54 8.52 -11.24
N ALA A 71 24.86 8.68 -11.19
CA ALA A 71 25.75 7.78 -10.44
C ALA A 71 25.45 7.82 -8.93
N ALA A 72 25.17 9.00 -8.36
CA ALA A 72 24.82 9.13 -6.95
C ALA A 72 23.50 8.41 -6.61
N LEU A 73 22.46 8.53 -7.45
CA LEU A 73 21.20 7.83 -7.23
C LEU A 73 21.37 6.30 -7.32
N GLU A 74 22.18 5.82 -8.26
CA GLU A 74 22.45 4.37 -8.39
C GLU A 74 23.24 3.82 -7.18
N SER A 75 24.16 4.62 -6.62
CA SER A 75 24.84 4.28 -5.36
C SER A 75 23.83 4.15 -4.22
N ILE A 76 22.92 5.12 -4.06
CA ILE A 76 21.89 5.08 -3.01
C ILE A 76 21.00 3.84 -3.16
N VAL A 77 20.59 3.52 -4.39
CA VAL A 77 19.81 2.30 -4.69
C VAL A 77 20.60 1.06 -4.25
N THR A 78 21.85 0.94 -4.70
CA THR A 78 22.71 -0.22 -4.41
C THR A 78 22.93 -0.39 -2.91
N ASP A 79 23.30 0.68 -2.21
CA ASP A 79 23.58 0.67 -0.78
C ASP A 79 22.33 0.29 0.02
N THR A 80 21.18 0.90 -0.30
CA THR A 80 19.90 0.61 0.38
C THR A 80 19.48 -0.85 0.17
N GLN A 81 19.62 -1.38 -1.05
CA GLN A 81 19.26 -2.77 -1.34
C GLN A 81 20.19 -3.76 -0.65
N ASN A 82 21.49 -3.45 -0.56
CA ASN A 82 22.46 -4.28 0.15
C ASN A 82 22.21 -4.30 1.66
N GLU A 83 21.79 -3.17 2.23
CA GLU A 83 21.53 -3.05 3.67
C GLU A 83 20.17 -3.65 4.09
N LEU A 84 19.09 -3.33 3.38
CA LEU A 84 17.72 -3.63 3.81
C LEU A 84 17.08 -4.81 3.07
N GLY A 85 17.65 -5.19 1.92
CA GLY A 85 17.01 -6.11 0.98
C GLY A 85 15.78 -5.51 0.29
N GLY A 86 15.27 -6.22 -0.72
CA GLY A 86 14.16 -5.76 -1.55
C GLY A 86 14.59 -4.94 -2.76
N ALA A 87 13.61 -4.46 -3.53
CA ALA A 87 13.84 -3.66 -4.74
C ALA A 87 13.57 -2.18 -4.45
N VAL A 88 14.48 -1.31 -4.87
CA VAL A 88 14.38 0.15 -4.71
C VAL A 88 14.36 0.78 -6.09
N GLY A 89 13.49 1.77 -6.29
CA GLY A 89 13.37 2.52 -7.52
C GLY A 89 13.19 4.01 -7.22
N ILE A 90 13.90 4.86 -7.96
CA ILE A 90 13.85 6.32 -7.83
C ILE A 90 13.57 6.91 -9.20
N ALA A 91 12.67 7.89 -9.28
CA ALA A 91 12.44 8.69 -10.47
C ALA A 91 12.40 10.18 -10.10
N ILE A 92 13.15 11.01 -10.82
CA ILE A 92 13.17 12.47 -10.69
C ILE A 92 12.80 13.07 -12.04
N ALA A 93 11.68 13.79 -12.09
CA ALA A 93 11.25 14.51 -13.29
C ALA A 93 11.56 16.00 -13.15
N GLY A 94 12.12 16.60 -14.21
CA GLY A 94 12.42 18.03 -14.30
C GLY A 94 12.34 18.55 -15.74
N PRO A 95 12.70 19.81 -15.99
CA PRO A 95 12.65 20.42 -17.33
C PRO A 95 13.49 19.67 -18.38
N GLU A 96 14.61 19.07 -17.95
CA GLU A 96 15.57 18.35 -18.79
C GLU A 96 15.18 16.88 -19.04
N GLY A 97 14.04 16.43 -18.52
CA GLY A 97 13.54 15.06 -18.66
C GLY A 97 13.40 14.32 -17.33
N VAL A 98 13.39 12.99 -17.41
CA VAL A 98 13.23 12.10 -16.26
C VAL A 98 14.51 11.31 -16.05
N LEU A 99 15.07 11.37 -14.84
CA LEU A 99 16.14 10.50 -14.39
C LEU A 99 15.56 9.37 -13.55
N THR A 100 15.95 8.13 -13.84
CA THR A 100 15.57 6.96 -13.06
C THR A 100 16.78 6.18 -12.57
N ALA A 101 16.68 5.56 -11.40
CA ALA A 101 17.68 4.64 -10.85
C ALA A 101 16.97 3.45 -10.19
N GLY A 102 17.58 2.26 -10.22
CA GLY A 102 16.98 1.04 -9.69
C GLY A 102 15.76 0.52 -10.47
N THR A 103 14.81 -0.11 -9.77
CA THR A 103 13.65 -0.76 -10.42
C THR A 103 12.67 0.24 -11.01
N GLN A 104 12.22 -0.04 -12.24
CA GLN A 104 11.15 0.67 -12.94
C GLN A 104 9.85 -0.14 -13.01
N ALA A 105 9.81 -1.33 -12.39
CA ALA A 105 8.63 -2.17 -12.36
C ALA A 105 7.51 -1.52 -11.54
N GLY A 106 6.26 -1.76 -11.93
CA GLY A 106 5.10 -1.35 -11.14
C GLY A 106 5.13 -2.00 -9.75
N VAL A 107 5.00 -1.18 -8.71
CA VAL A 107 4.87 -1.62 -7.32
C VAL A 107 3.49 -1.21 -6.79
N PRO A 108 2.96 -1.87 -5.74
CA PRO A 108 1.74 -1.41 -5.10
C PRO A 108 1.86 0.07 -4.72
N ALA A 109 0.91 0.89 -5.17
CA ALA A 109 0.96 2.33 -4.92
C ALA A 109 0.71 2.70 -3.44
N TRP A 110 0.10 1.81 -2.66
CA TRP A 110 -0.33 2.09 -1.28
C TRP A 110 -1.11 3.41 -1.22
N SER A 111 -0.91 4.22 -0.17
CA SER A 111 -1.59 5.50 -0.03
C SER A 111 -1.07 6.60 -0.98
N THR A 112 0.00 6.38 -1.75
CA THR A 112 0.42 7.37 -2.76
C THR A 112 -0.63 7.54 -3.86
N ILE A 113 -1.49 6.54 -4.08
CA ILE A 113 -2.62 6.62 -5.01
C ILE A 113 -3.65 7.71 -4.65
N LYS A 114 -3.68 8.16 -3.40
CA LYS A 114 -4.64 9.18 -2.94
C LYS A 114 -4.40 10.54 -3.57
N VAL A 115 -3.16 10.84 -3.97
CA VAL A 115 -2.81 12.09 -4.67
C VAL A 115 -3.54 12.19 -6.01
N PRO A 116 -3.37 11.26 -6.99
CA PRO A 116 -4.08 11.35 -8.25
C PRO A 116 -5.61 11.24 -8.11
N ILE A 117 -6.12 10.45 -7.16
CA ILE A 117 -7.57 10.39 -6.87
C ILE A 117 -8.08 11.77 -6.42
N SER A 118 -7.37 12.42 -5.50
CA SER A 118 -7.75 13.76 -5.00
C SER A 118 -7.69 14.82 -6.08
N ILE A 119 -6.66 14.80 -6.94
CA ILE A 119 -6.55 15.72 -8.08
C ILE A 119 -7.73 15.54 -9.03
N ALA A 120 -8.08 14.30 -9.39
CA ALA A 120 -9.23 14.03 -10.24
C ALA A 120 -10.54 14.51 -9.61
N ALA A 121 -10.76 14.21 -8.32
CA ALA A 121 -11.97 14.60 -7.60
C ALA A 121 -12.13 16.12 -7.46
N LEU A 122 -11.05 16.86 -7.23
CA LEU A 122 -11.08 18.33 -7.19
C LEU A 122 -11.31 18.97 -8.56
N ARG A 123 -10.78 18.36 -9.63
CA ARG A 123 -11.06 18.80 -11.01
C ARG A 123 -12.54 18.61 -11.36
N ALA A 124 -13.15 17.52 -10.90
CA ALA A 124 -14.58 17.26 -11.11
C ALA A 124 -15.47 18.16 -10.23
N ASN A 125 -15.10 18.35 -8.96
CA ASN A 125 -15.82 19.20 -8.03
C ASN A 125 -14.85 19.83 -6.99
N PRO A 126 -14.60 21.15 -7.05
CA PRO A 126 -13.75 21.85 -6.08
C PRO A 126 -14.24 21.74 -4.62
N GLY A 127 -15.52 21.44 -4.39
CA GLY A 127 -16.10 21.25 -3.04
C GLY A 127 -15.64 19.98 -2.30
N ASN A 128 -14.77 19.18 -2.92
CA ASN A 128 -14.15 17.99 -2.32
C ASN A 128 -12.91 18.31 -1.44
N ASP A 129 -12.62 19.57 -1.14
CA ASP A 129 -11.40 20.02 -0.46
C ASP A 129 -11.21 19.41 0.94
N VAL A 130 -12.29 19.26 1.70
CA VAL A 130 -12.24 18.68 3.06
C VAL A 130 -11.82 17.22 3.01
N LEU A 131 -12.44 16.45 2.11
CA LEU A 131 -12.12 15.03 1.90
C LEU A 131 -10.70 14.87 1.36
N MET A 132 -10.26 15.74 0.43
CA MET A 132 -8.88 15.76 -0.06
C MET A 132 -7.89 16.00 1.08
N ARG A 133 -8.14 16.99 1.95
CA ARG A 133 -7.23 17.27 3.07
C ARG A 133 -7.11 16.07 4.00
N GLN A 134 -8.21 15.39 4.33
CA GLN A 134 -8.17 14.18 5.16
C GLN A 134 -7.40 13.04 4.46
N ALA A 135 -7.70 12.78 3.19
CA ALA A 135 -7.05 11.73 2.41
C ALA A 135 -5.54 11.96 2.24
N ILE A 136 -5.09 13.22 2.12
CA ILE A 136 -3.67 13.55 1.88
C ILE A 136 -2.87 13.74 3.17
N THR A 137 -3.40 14.49 4.14
CA THR A 137 -2.60 14.91 5.32
C THR A 137 -2.50 13.83 6.39
N VAL A 138 -3.54 13.01 6.53
CA VAL A 138 -3.58 11.92 7.52
C VAL A 138 -3.80 10.56 6.87
N SER A 139 -3.73 10.49 5.54
CA SER A 139 -3.90 9.26 4.78
C SER A 139 -5.25 8.56 5.05
N ASP A 140 -6.31 9.33 5.30
CA ASP A 140 -7.64 8.77 5.60
C ASP A 140 -8.16 7.91 4.43
N ASN A 141 -8.48 6.64 4.69
CA ASN A 141 -8.94 5.70 3.68
C ASN A 141 -10.42 5.92 3.30
N ASP A 142 -11.25 6.36 4.23
CA ASP A 142 -12.68 6.57 4.00
C ASP A 142 -12.89 7.86 3.20
N ALA A 143 -12.13 8.90 3.49
CA ALA A 143 -12.10 10.12 2.69
C ALA A 143 -11.62 9.83 1.26
N ALA A 144 -10.56 9.00 1.11
CA ALA A 144 -10.10 8.57 -0.21
C ALA A 144 -11.15 7.75 -0.96
N ARG A 145 -11.90 6.90 -0.26
CA ARG A 145 -13.02 6.15 -0.85
C ARG A 145 -14.13 7.08 -1.32
N ALA A 146 -14.54 8.05 -0.51
CA ALA A 146 -15.56 9.03 -0.87
C ALA A 146 -15.15 9.87 -2.10
N LEU A 147 -13.89 10.30 -2.17
CA LEU A 147 -13.33 10.96 -3.35
C LEU A 147 -13.41 10.08 -4.59
N TRP A 148 -12.99 8.81 -4.48
CA TRP A 148 -13.09 7.84 -5.57
C TRP A 148 -14.53 7.65 -6.04
N ASP A 149 -15.48 7.56 -5.12
CA ASP A 149 -16.91 7.38 -5.45
C ASP A 149 -17.54 8.60 -6.10
N SER A 150 -17.08 9.80 -5.73
CA SER A 150 -17.54 11.06 -6.36
C SER A 150 -17.25 11.15 -7.86
N LEU A 151 -16.30 10.36 -8.36
CA LEU A 151 -15.88 10.34 -9.77
C LEU A 151 -16.80 9.50 -10.67
N GLY A 152 -17.91 8.95 -10.14
CA GLY A 152 -18.90 8.19 -10.91
C GLY A 152 -18.63 6.69 -11.01
N SER A 153 -19.41 6.00 -11.84
CA SER A 153 -19.26 4.55 -12.01
C SER A 153 -17.99 4.20 -12.79
N PRO A 154 -17.41 2.99 -12.63
CA PRO A 154 -16.31 2.55 -13.47
C PRO A 154 -16.61 2.68 -14.97
N ARG A 155 -17.85 2.42 -15.42
CA ARG A 155 -18.23 2.55 -16.83
C ARG A 155 -18.08 3.97 -17.36
N GLU A 156 -18.49 4.97 -16.59
CA GLU A 156 -18.27 6.39 -16.92
C GLU A 156 -16.79 6.78 -16.82
N LYS A 157 -16.06 6.22 -15.84
CA LYS A 157 -14.62 6.46 -15.65
C LYS A 157 -13.75 5.91 -16.79
N TRP A 158 -14.22 4.90 -17.51
CA TRP A 158 -13.54 4.31 -18.68
C TRP A 158 -14.20 4.67 -20.02
N GLY A 159 -15.19 5.57 -20.04
CA GLY A 159 -15.84 6.03 -21.28
C GLY A 159 -16.68 4.97 -22.01
N LEU A 160 -17.23 3.99 -21.28
CA LEU A 160 -18.11 2.97 -21.84
C LEU A 160 -19.56 3.29 -21.48
N SER A 161 -20.38 3.55 -22.50
CA SER A 161 -21.84 3.73 -22.39
C SER A 161 -22.56 2.39 -22.26
#